data_AF-A0A6B0RN54-F1
#
_entry.id   AF-A0A6B0RN54-F1
#
_cell.length_a   1.000
_cell.length_b   1.000
_cell.length_c   1.000
_cell.angle_alpha   90.00
_cell.angle_beta   90.00
_cell.angle_gamma   90.00
#
_symmetry.space_group_name_H-M   'P 1'
#
loop_
_entity.id
_entity.type
_entity.pdbx_description
1 polymer ?
#
loop_
_entity_poly.entity_id
_entity_poly.type
_entity_poly.pdbx_seq_one_letter_code
_entity_poly.pdbx_strand_id
1 'polypeptide(L)' 'MAKLEEHVRSIQADGLAWGSSELVPVGYGIKKLQIQCVVGDNKVGTDMLEEQITAFDEYV' A
#
# COMPACT_ATOMS: atom_id res chain seq x y z
N MET A 1 11.03 5.08 3.91
CA MET A 1 10.43 3.73 3.87
C MET A 1 9.38 3.50 4.95
N ALA A 2 9.70 3.62 6.25
CA ALA A 2 8.70 3.40 7.31
C ALA A 2 7.48 4.34 7.21
N LYS A 3 7.68 5.60 6.83
CA LYS A 3 6.58 6.56 6.60
C LYS A 3 5.64 6.14 5.48
N LEU A 4 6.15 5.66 4.34
CA LEU A 4 5.32 5.19 3.22
C LEU A 4 4.43 4.03 3.69
N GLU A 5 4.99 3.08 4.43
CA GLU A 5 4.21 1.97 4.98
C GLU A 5 3.14 2.45 5.97
N GLU A 6 3.47 3.40 6.84
CA GLU A 6 2.53 3.98 7.80
C GLU A 6 1.36 4.69 7.09
N HIS A 7 1.64 5.42 6.00
CA HIS A 7 0.61 6.08 5.19
C HIS A 7 -0.26 5.05 4.48
N VAL A 8 0.31 4.01 3.87
CA VAL A 8 -0.47 2.93 3.24
C VAL A 8 -1.35 2.21 4.26
N ARG A 9 -0.83 1.90 5.47
CA ARG A 9 -1.61 1.29 6.56
C ARG A 9 -2.70 2.21 7.13
N SER A 10 -2.57 3.53 6.97
CA SER A 10 -3.57 4.50 7.43
C SER A 10 -4.84 4.50 6.59
N ILE A 11 -4.78 3.99 5.35
CA ILE A 11 -5.94 3.80 4.49
C ILE A 11 -6.84 2.74 5.13
N GLN A 12 -8.02 3.16 5.58
CA GLN A 12 -9.04 2.28 6.13
C GLN A 12 -10.27 2.30 5.22
N ALA A 13 -10.74 1.11 4.82
CA ALA A 13 -11.97 0.95 4.05
C ALA A 13 -12.75 -0.27 4.57
N ASP A 14 -14.08 -0.21 4.45
CA ASP A 14 -14.95 -1.30 4.88
C ASP A 14 -14.74 -2.53 3.97
N GLY A 15 -14.09 -3.57 4.51
CA GLY A 15 -13.69 -4.75 3.75
C GLY A 15 -12.24 -4.74 3.26
N LEU A 16 -11.41 -3.78 3.70
CA LEU A 16 -9.97 -3.78 3.46
C LEU A 16 -9.22 -4.24 4.71
N ALA A 17 -8.37 -5.25 4.55
CA ALA A 17 -7.44 -5.69 5.60
C ALA A 17 -6.00 -5.69 5.09
N TRP A 18 -5.11 -4.98 5.77
CA TRP A 18 -3.67 -4.98 5.48
C TRP A 18 -3.00 -6.22 6.08
N GLY A 19 -2.19 -6.91 5.27
CA GLY A 19 -1.41 -8.07 5.65
C GLY A 19 0.05 -7.72 5.95
N SER A 20 0.93 -8.69 5.69
CA SER A 20 2.38 -8.50 5.88
C SER A 20 2.97 -7.52 4.88
N SER A 21 3.96 -6.77 5.34
CA SER A 21 4.78 -5.85 4.54
C SER A 21 6.25 -6.24 4.60
N GLU A 22 6.96 -6.04 3.49
CA GLU A 22 8.40 -6.26 3.39
C GLU A 22 9.04 -5.26 2.43
N LEU A 23 10.33 -4.97 2.65
CA LEU A 23 11.12 -4.12 1.79
C LEU A 23 11.98 -4.98 0.86
N VAL A 24 11.55 -5.11 -0.40
CA VAL A 24 12.24 -5.95 -1.38
C VAL A 24 13.26 -5.11 -2.15
N PRO A 25 14.54 -5.50 -2.19
CA PRO A 25 15.53 -4.83 -3.02
C PRO A 25 15.24 -5.07 -4.50
N VAL A 26 15.15 -4.00 -5.29
CA VAL A 26 14.91 -4.07 -6.75
C VAL A 26 16.18 -3.83 -7.58
N GLY A 27 17.24 -3.33 -6.95
CA GLY A 27 18.55 -3.08 -7.58
C GLY A 27 19.05 -1.66 -7.31
N TYR A 28 20.34 -1.40 -7.61
CA TYR A 28 20.94 -0.06 -7.54
C TYR A 28 20.77 0.67 -6.18
N GLY A 29 20.66 -0.07 -5.07
CA GLY A 29 20.41 0.49 -3.74
C GLY A 29 18.95 0.90 -3.47
N ILE A 30 18.06 0.75 -4.46
CA ILE A 30 16.63 1.01 -4.35
C ILE A 30 15.93 -0.22 -3.78
N LYS A 31 15.03 0.03 -2.84
CA LYS A 31 14.14 -0.96 -2.26
C LYS A 31 12.71 -0.55 -2.63
N LYS A 32 11.82 -1.52 -2.86
CA LYS A 32 10.38 -1.29 -2.99
C LYS A 32 9.68 -1.73 -1.71
N LEU A 33 8.60 -1.05 -1.35
CA LEU A 33 7.69 -1.54 -0.32
C LEU A 33 6.72 -2.52 -0.99
N GLN A 34 6.69 -3.75 -0.51
CA GLN A 34 5.73 -4.76 -0.89
C GLN A 34 4.81 -5.02 0.30
N ILE A 35 3.52 -4.77 0.15
CA ILE A 35 2.52 -4.98 1.20
C ILE A 35 1.36 -5.78 0.63
N GLN A 36 0.90 -6.77 1.40
CA GLN A 36 -0.30 -7.54 1.06
C GLN A 36 -1.53 -6.83 1.59
N CYS A 37 -2.63 -6.87 0.84
CA CYS A 37 -3.94 -6.48 1.33
C CYS A 37 -4.98 -7.52 0.89
N VAL A 38 -6.03 -7.64 1.69
CA VAL A 38 -7.21 -8.44 1.41
C VAL A 38 -8.36 -7.47 1.21
N VAL A 39 -8.95 -7.51 0.03
CA VAL A 39 -10.12 -6.71 -0.33
C VAL A 39 -11.34 -7.61 -0.40
N GLY A 40 -12.41 -7.22 0.28
CA GLY A 40 -13.71 -7.88 0.15
C GLY A 40 -14.35 -7.50 -1.19
N ASP A 41 -14.53 -8.49 -2.07
CA ASP A 41 -15.06 -8.39 -3.45
C ASP A 41 -16.30 -7.50 -3.62
N ASN A 42 -17.11 -7.32 -2.58
CA ASN A 42 -18.38 -6.63 -2.69
C ASN A 42 -18.34 -5.12 -2.40
N LYS A 43 -17.18 -4.55 -2.00
CA LYS A 43 -17.13 -3.16 -1.50
C LYS A 43 -15.86 -2.37 -1.77
N VAL A 44 -14.70 -3.00 -1.95
CA VAL A 44 -13.42 -2.28 -2.13
C VAL A 44 -12.81 -2.64 -3.48
N GLY A 45 -12.76 -1.67 -4.38
CA GLY A 45 -12.06 -1.78 -5.66
C GLY A 45 -10.57 -1.46 -5.50
N THR A 46 -9.73 -2.15 -6.28
CA THR A 46 -8.29 -1.88 -6.32
C THR A 46 -7.97 -0.48 -6.83
N ASP A 47 -8.83 0.11 -7.65
CA ASP A 47 -8.65 1.47 -8.18
C ASP A 47 -8.64 2.54 -7.08
N MET A 48 -9.53 2.42 -6.08
CA MET A 48 -9.58 3.33 -4.92
C MET A 48 -8.30 3.24 -4.06
N LEU A 49 -7.72 2.04 -3.96
CA LEU A 49 -6.45 1.85 -3.26
C LEU A 49 -5.31 2.49 -4.04
N GLU A 50 -5.28 2.29 -5.36
CA GLU A 50 -4.26 2.86 -6.22
C GLU A 50 -4.28 4.39 -6.20
N GLU A 51 -5.47 5.01 -6.29
CA GLU A 51 -5.63 6.47 -6.19
C GLU A 51 -5.17 7.02 -4.84
N GLN A 52 -5.52 6.38 -3.72
CA GLN A 52 -5.08 6.84 -2.40
C GLN A 52 -3.58 6.67 -2.20
N ILE A 53 -2.99 5.59 -2.73
CA ILE A 53 -1.55 5.35 -2.64
C ILE A 53 -0.79 6.35 -3.51
N THR A 54 -1.25 6.59 -4.74
CA THR A 54 -0.64 7.56 -5.68
C THR A 54 -0.86 9.02 -5.26
N ALA A 55 -1.90 9.32 -4.47
CA ALA A 55 -2.07 10.63 -3.86
C ALA A 55 -0.96 10.99 -2.85
N PHE A 56 -0.18 10.01 -2.36
CA PHE A 56 1.04 10.26 -1.58
C PHE A 56 2.24 10.54 -2.50
N ASP A 57 2.09 11.54 -3.37
CA ASP A 57 3.04 11.99 -4.41
C ASP A 57 4.44 12.35 -3.85
N GLU A 58 4.57 12.61 -2.54
CA GLU A 58 5.85 12.84 -1.87
C GLU A 58 6.69 11.56 -1.63
N TYR A 59 6.13 10.36 -1.86
CA TYR A 59 6.79 9.09 -1.53
C TYR A 59 6.73 8.00 -2.62
N VAL A 60 6.01 8.21 -3.73
CA VAL A 60 5.82 7.26 -4.84
C VAL A 60 6.51 7.73 -6.11
#